data_AF-A7SXD2-F1
#
_entry.id   AF-A7SXD2-F1
#
_cell.length_a   1.000
_cell.length_b   1.000
_cell.length_c   1.000
_cell.angle_alpha   90.00
_cell.angle_beta   90.00
_cell.angle_gamma   90.00
#
_symmetry.space_group_name_H-M   'P 1'
#
loop_
_entity.id
_entity.type
_entity.pdbx_description
1 polymer ?
#
loop_
_entity_poly.entity_id
_entity_poly.type
_entity_poly.pdbx_seq_one_letter_code
_entity_poly.pdbx_strand_id
1 'polypeptide(L)'
;VKMRILPEMLHWQWTRKVSRTLNPVFNETFIVPGFVHNKLRECTAHFVVLDFDHIQDNVYVIGEVFMPLSELRANRLEKIVKRTFGKLLIAMSHNPIDKKLTVRVDSARGLPEINFDIFLISDAYIKVDIWFTGQKLFSRVTKVQYKSKSPIFNEVFIFDVSDDKLPQITISFRVKHHGKLREKHIGRVDLGANALTEIEYRHWEQVLDKPHLEIDQWHDIRSYNGSE
;
A
#
# COMPACT_ATOMS: atom_id res chain seq x y z
N VAL A 1 2.53 -25.37 -9.22
CA VAL A 1 3.59 -25.21 -8.20
C VAL A 1 3.05 -24.33 -7.08
N LYS A 2 3.40 -24.61 -5.83
CA LYS A 2 3.14 -23.69 -4.69
C LYS A 2 4.45 -23.26 -4.05
N MET A 3 4.47 -22.06 -3.47
CA MET A 3 5.65 -21.48 -2.82
C MET A 3 5.28 -20.81 -1.49
N ARG A 4 6.20 -20.88 -0.51
CA ARG A 4 6.16 -20.11 0.74
C ARG A 4 7.58 -19.67 1.15
N ILE A 5 7.69 -18.74 2.10
CA ILE A 5 8.98 -18.31 2.66
C ILE A 5 9.08 -18.72 4.12
N LEU A 6 10.10 -19.49 4.46
CA LEU A 6 10.38 -19.94 5.82
C LEU A 6 11.45 -19.04 6.47
N PRO A 7 11.41 -18.81 7.80
CA PRO A 7 10.39 -19.29 8.74
C PRO A 7 9.15 -18.38 8.84
N GLU A 8 9.26 -17.14 8.34
CA GLU A 8 8.33 -16.06 8.70
C GLU A 8 6.96 -16.10 8.01
N MET A 9 6.83 -16.75 6.85
CA MET A 9 5.62 -16.70 6.03
C MET A 9 5.13 -18.09 5.65
N LEU A 10 4.31 -18.66 6.53
CA LEU A 10 3.76 -20.02 6.39
C LEU A 10 2.67 -20.16 5.32
N HIS A 11 2.17 -19.06 4.74
CA HIS A 11 1.10 -19.06 3.74
C HIS A 11 1.61 -19.46 2.36
N TRP A 12 0.89 -20.38 1.71
CA TRP A 12 1.20 -20.85 0.36
C TRP A 12 0.64 -19.91 -0.71
N GLN A 13 1.49 -19.51 -1.65
CA GLN A 13 1.09 -18.92 -2.92
C GLN A 13 1.15 -19.98 -4.03
N TRP A 14 0.28 -19.86 -5.02
CA TRP A 14 0.10 -20.88 -6.06
C TRP A 14 0.32 -20.29 -7.43
N THR A 15 0.96 -21.07 -8.31
CA THR A 15 0.91 -20.77 -9.75
C THR A 15 -0.42 -21.20 -10.33
N ARG A 16 -0.72 -20.77 -11.57
CA ARG A 16 -1.76 -21.43 -12.36
C ARG A 16 -1.40 -22.90 -12.62
N LYS A 17 -2.45 -23.69 -12.89
CA LYS A 17 -2.33 -25.08 -13.34
C LYS A 17 -1.96 -25.09 -14.83
N VAL A 18 -0.92 -25.86 -15.16
CA VAL A 18 -0.55 -26.16 -16.55
C VAL A 18 -0.81 -27.65 -16.76
N SER A 19 -1.62 -27.99 -17.75
CA SER A 19 -2.07 -29.36 -17.98
C SER A 19 -1.40 -29.98 -19.20
N ARG A 20 -1.39 -31.33 -19.24
CA ARG A 20 -0.93 -32.15 -20.39
C ARG A 20 0.50 -31.85 -20.82
N THR A 21 1.42 -31.65 -19.87
CA THR A 21 2.84 -31.46 -20.16
C THR A 21 3.71 -31.93 -18.99
N LEU A 22 4.85 -32.54 -19.33
CA LEU A 22 5.93 -32.83 -18.38
C LEU A 22 6.95 -31.68 -18.28
N ASN A 23 6.83 -30.67 -19.14
CA ASN A 23 7.70 -29.50 -19.19
C ASN A 23 6.87 -28.21 -19.05
N PRO A 24 6.26 -27.98 -17.88
CA PRO A 24 5.42 -26.80 -17.67
C PRO A 24 6.27 -25.51 -17.64
N VAL A 25 5.85 -24.50 -18.39
CA VAL A 25 6.41 -23.14 -18.34
C VAL A 25 5.40 -22.23 -17.66
N PHE A 26 5.74 -21.72 -16.46
CA PHE A 26 4.82 -20.90 -15.67
C PHE A 26 4.95 -19.40 -15.97
N ASN A 27 6.18 -18.87 -16.09
CA ASN A 27 6.44 -17.44 -16.25
C ASN A 27 5.67 -16.54 -15.27
N GLU A 28 5.51 -17.01 -14.03
CA GLU A 28 4.77 -16.32 -12.96
C GLU A 28 5.73 -15.77 -11.90
N THR A 29 5.37 -14.63 -11.32
CA THR A 29 6.13 -13.97 -10.26
C THR A 29 5.34 -14.03 -8.96
N PHE A 30 5.95 -14.61 -7.93
CA PHE A 30 5.40 -14.56 -6.57
C PHE A 30 5.78 -13.26 -5.88
N ILE A 31 4.83 -12.64 -5.19
CA ILE A 31 5.05 -11.37 -4.50
C ILE A 31 4.94 -11.61 -3.01
N VAL A 32 5.99 -11.25 -2.27
CA VAL A 32 6.09 -11.42 -0.82
C VAL A 32 6.10 -10.04 -0.16
N PRO A 33 4.94 -9.50 0.29
CA PRO A 33 4.87 -8.16 0.87
C PRO A 33 5.48 -8.13 2.28
N GLY A 34 5.95 -6.94 2.70
CA GLY A 34 6.39 -6.70 4.09
C GLY A 34 7.78 -7.24 4.44
N PHE A 35 8.57 -7.64 3.45
CA PHE A 35 9.86 -8.26 3.68
C PHE A 35 10.97 -7.24 3.97
N VAL A 36 11.66 -7.37 5.12
CA VAL A 36 12.78 -6.49 5.50
C VAL A 36 14.08 -7.06 4.92
N HIS A 37 14.84 -6.23 4.19
CA HIS A 37 16.03 -6.68 3.44
C HIS A 37 17.05 -7.45 4.30
N ASN A 38 17.27 -7.01 5.55
CA ASN A 38 18.24 -7.64 6.45
C ASN A 38 17.86 -9.08 6.83
N LYS A 39 16.57 -9.41 6.82
CA LYS A 39 16.07 -10.76 7.13
C LYS A 39 16.13 -11.73 5.94
N LEU A 40 16.45 -11.22 4.75
CA LEU A 40 16.46 -12.04 3.52
C LEU A 40 17.49 -13.15 3.58
N ARG A 41 18.62 -12.90 4.25
CA ARG A 41 19.69 -13.88 4.42
C ARG A 41 19.31 -15.04 5.34
N GLU A 42 18.28 -14.87 6.17
CA GLU A 42 17.82 -15.86 7.14
C GLU A 42 16.62 -16.68 6.62
N CYS A 43 16.15 -16.37 5.41
CA CYS A 43 14.95 -16.96 4.85
C CYS A 43 15.23 -18.00 3.77
N THR A 44 14.31 -18.96 3.63
CA THR A 44 14.34 -20.02 2.63
C THR A 44 13.05 -20.01 1.83
N ALA A 45 13.14 -19.90 0.50
CA ALA A 45 12.00 -20.12 -0.37
C ALA A 45 11.78 -21.63 -0.53
N HIS A 46 10.59 -22.09 -0.17
CA HIS A 46 10.18 -23.48 -0.28
C HIS A 46 9.18 -23.62 -1.42
N PHE A 47 9.56 -24.35 -2.47
CA PHE A 47 8.72 -24.65 -3.63
C PHE A 47 8.27 -26.11 -3.59
N VAL A 48 7.02 -26.35 -3.95
CA VAL A 48 6.45 -27.70 -4.08
C VAL A 48 5.78 -27.82 -5.43
N VAL A 49 6.22 -28.81 -6.21
CA VAL A 49 5.65 -29.19 -7.49
C VAL A 49 4.62 -30.28 -7.23
N LEU A 50 3.41 -30.03 -7.73
CA LEU A 50 2.24 -30.88 -7.50
C LEU A 50 1.69 -31.34 -8.84
N ASP A 51 1.40 -32.63 -8.94
CA ASP A 51 0.52 -33.17 -9.97
C ASP A 51 -0.92 -33.13 -9.47
N PHE A 52 -1.84 -32.82 -10.36
CA PHE A 52 -3.27 -32.80 -10.06
C PHE A 52 -3.98 -33.76 -10.99
N ASP A 53 -4.35 -34.92 -10.46
CA ASP A 53 -5.12 -35.92 -11.17
C ASP A 53 -6.59 -35.48 -11.26
N HIS A 54 -7.02 -35.20 -12.50
CA HIS A 54 -8.37 -34.76 -12.80
C HIS A 54 -9.44 -35.84 -12.59
N ILE A 55 -9.04 -37.12 -12.53
CA ILE A 55 -9.97 -38.25 -12.45
C ILE A 55 -10.35 -38.53 -11.00
N GLN A 56 -9.40 -38.36 -10.07
CA GLN A 56 -9.58 -38.73 -8.66
C GLN A 56 -9.64 -37.52 -7.70
N ASP A 57 -9.58 -36.29 -8.23
CA ASP A 57 -9.42 -35.05 -7.45
C ASP A 57 -8.24 -35.12 -6.45
N ASN A 58 -7.25 -35.94 -6.78
CA ASN A 58 -6.09 -36.21 -5.96
C ASN A 58 -4.93 -35.29 -6.35
N VAL A 59 -4.16 -34.88 -5.33
CA VAL A 59 -2.97 -34.05 -5.50
C VAL A 59 -1.76 -34.83 -5.04
N TYR A 60 -0.81 -35.06 -5.95
CA TYR A 60 0.43 -35.78 -5.66
C TYR A 60 1.61 -34.80 -5.64
N VAL A 61 2.49 -34.94 -4.65
CA VAL A 61 3.74 -34.18 -4.64
C VAL A 61 4.71 -34.86 -5.60
N ILE A 62 5.09 -34.14 -6.66
CA ILE A 62 6.13 -34.59 -7.59
C ILE A 62 7.51 -34.36 -6.97
N GLY A 63 7.70 -33.20 -6.32
CA GLY A 63 8.97 -32.85 -5.71
C GLY A 63 8.94 -31.51 -4.98
N GLU A 64 9.94 -31.30 -4.14
CA GLU A 64 10.11 -30.09 -3.33
C GLU A 64 11.52 -29.53 -3.50
N VAL A 65 11.64 -28.20 -3.43
CA VAL A 65 12.92 -27.49 -3.52
C VAL A 65 12.98 -26.45 -2.42
N PHE A 66 14.08 -26.48 -1.65
CA PHE A 66 14.41 -25.48 -0.64
C PHE A 66 15.55 -24.63 -1.18
N MET A 67 15.32 -23.33 -1.31
CA MET A 67 16.28 -22.37 -1.82
C MET A 67 16.60 -21.34 -0.73
N PRO A 68 17.76 -21.46 -0.05
CA PRO A 68 18.23 -20.42 0.86
C PRO A 68 18.38 -19.10 0.11
N LEU A 69 17.73 -18.05 0.59
CA LEU A 69 17.76 -16.74 -0.06
C LEU A 69 19.09 -16.00 0.19
N SER A 70 19.93 -16.50 1.11
CA SER A 70 21.31 -16.06 1.32
C SER A 70 22.22 -16.32 0.11
N GLU A 71 21.93 -17.35 -0.69
CA GLU A 71 22.73 -17.75 -1.85
C GLU A 71 22.40 -16.93 -3.12
N LEU A 72 21.37 -16.09 -3.05
CA LEU A 72 21.03 -15.16 -4.13
C LEU A 72 22.12 -14.09 -4.23
N ARG A 73 23.01 -14.24 -5.22
CA ARG A 73 23.99 -13.21 -5.57
C ARG A 73 23.26 -11.90 -5.86
N ALA A 74 23.73 -10.79 -5.29
CA ALA A 74 23.14 -9.45 -5.44
C ALA A 74 22.91 -9.06 -6.92
N ASN A 75 23.73 -9.59 -7.81
CA ASN A 75 23.75 -9.33 -9.24
C ASN A 75 22.66 -10.12 -10.00
N ARG A 76 22.06 -11.17 -9.38
CA ARG A 76 20.88 -11.91 -9.88
C ARG A 76 19.58 -11.45 -9.21
N LEU A 77 19.65 -10.52 -8.26
CA LEU A 77 18.50 -9.85 -7.65
C LEU A 77 17.99 -8.69 -8.54
N GLU A 78 18.03 -8.83 -9.86
CA GLU A 78 17.75 -7.76 -10.84
C GLU A 78 16.35 -7.12 -10.68
N LYS A 79 15.46 -7.74 -9.89
CA LYS A 79 14.13 -7.22 -9.59
C LYS A 79 13.70 -7.49 -8.14
N ILE A 80 14.47 -7.04 -7.15
CA ILE A 80 13.79 -6.53 -5.93
C ILE A 80 13.10 -5.23 -6.34
N VAL A 81 11.96 -5.35 -7.03
CA VAL A 81 11.12 -4.21 -7.35
C VAL A 81 10.53 -3.78 -6.02
N LYS A 82 11.11 -2.73 -5.42
CA LYS A 82 10.50 -2.03 -4.31
C LYS A 82 9.12 -1.61 -4.80
N ARG A 83 8.07 -2.30 -4.35
CA ARG A 83 6.71 -2.05 -4.82
C ARG A 83 6.35 -0.63 -4.40
N THR A 84 6.38 0.29 -5.35
CA THR A 84 6.00 1.68 -5.12
C THR A 84 4.47 1.76 -5.18
N PHE A 85 3.83 2.28 -4.13
CA PHE A 85 2.39 2.49 -4.13
C PHE A 85 2.00 3.87 -4.66
N GLY A 86 2.97 4.58 -5.25
CA GLY A 86 2.86 5.96 -5.73
C GLY A 86 3.23 6.98 -4.67
N LYS A 87 2.98 8.24 -5.00
CA LYS A 87 3.09 9.38 -4.08
C LYS A 87 1.78 10.15 -4.06
N LEU A 88 1.49 10.83 -2.95
CA LEU A 88 0.31 11.69 -2.76
C LEU A 88 0.78 13.11 -2.42
N LEU A 89 0.28 14.11 -3.13
CA LEU A 89 0.47 15.52 -2.84
C LEU A 89 -0.65 15.99 -1.93
N ILE A 90 -0.26 16.50 -0.77
CA ILE A 90 -1.17 16.96 0.27
C ILE A 90 -0.76 18.39 0.60
N ALA A 91 -1.73 19.29 0.70
CA ALA A 91 -1.51 20.63 1.23
C ALA A 91 -2.33 20.86 2.50
N MET A 92 -1.78 21.58 3.47
CA MET A 92 -2.45 21.85 4.74
C MET A 92 -2.17 23.27 5.22
N SER A 93 -3.13 23.82 5.96
CA SER A 93 -2.99 25.04 6.74
C SER A 93 -3.90 24.97 7.96
N HIS A 94 -3.56 25.70 9.02
CA HIS A 94 -4.47 25.88 10.14
C HIS A 94 -4.70 27.36 10.44
N ASN A 95 -5.85 27.65 11.00
CA ASN A 95 -6.25 28.98 11.45
C ASN A 95 -6.62 28.89 12.94
N PRO A 96 -5.74 29.36 13.85
CA PRO A 96 -5.99 29.31 15.29
C PRO A 96 -7.20 30.15 15.73
N ILE A 97 -7.47 31.26 15.04
CA ILE A 97 -8.56 32.19 15.36
C ILE A 97 -9.90 31.52 15.10
N ASP A 98 -10.07 30.96 13.90
CA ASP A 98 -11.31 30.31 13.49
C ASP A 98 -11.41 28.84 13.94
N LYS A 99 -10.34 28.31 14.55
CA LYS A 99 -10.22 26.90 14.97
C LYS A 99 -10.46 25.94 13.82
N LYS A 100 -9.87 26.24 12.67
CA LYS A 100 -10.02 25.47 11.44
C LYS A 100 -8.70 24.85 11.02
N LEU A 101 -8.74 23.56 10.69
CA LEU A 101 -7.70 22.86 9.96
C LEU A 101 -8.19 22.61 8.53
N THR A 102 -7.44 23.12 7.56
CA THR A 102 -7.72 22.93 6.13
C THR A 102 -6.76 21.88 5.58
N VAL A 103 -7.32 20.90 4.87
CA VAL A 103 -6.56 19.81 4.24
C VAL A 103 -7.00 19.71 2.79
N ARG A 104 -6.07 19.92 1.86
CA ARG A 104 -6.25 19.75 0.42
C ARG A 104 -5.60 18.46 -0.03
N VAL A 105 -6.39 17.59 -0.63
CA VAL A 105 -5.90 16.42 -1.37
C VAL A 105 -5.76 16.86 -2.82
N ASP A 106 -4.52 17.13 -3.24
CA ASP A 106 -4.25 17.72 -4.56
C ASP A 106 -4.25 16.63 -5.64
N SER A 107 -3.27 15.75 -5.64
CA SER A 107 -3.07 14.75 -6.69
C SER A 107 -2.24 13.57 -6.20
N ALA A 108 -2.34 12.44 -6.89
CA ALA A 108 -1.43 11.32 -6.71
C ALA A 108 -0.65 11.06 -8.00
N ARG A 109 0.47 10.33 -7.90
CA ARG A 109 1.24 9.88 -9.07
C ARG A 109 1.86 8.51 -8.85
N GLY A 110 1.95 7.74 -9.93
CA GLY A 110 2.57 6.41 -9.90
C GLY A 110 1.76 5.38 -9.09
N LEU A 111 0.44 5.51 -9.05
CA LEU A 111 -0.42 4.50 -8.44
C LEU A 111 -0.27 3.16 -9.19
N PRO A 112 -0.30 2.01 -8.48
CA PRO A 112 -0.13 0.71 -9.10
C PRO A 112 -1.32 0.35 -9.99
N GLU A 113 -1.06 -0.48 -11.01
CA GLU A 113 -2.12 -1.17 -11.73
C GLU A 113 -2.79 -2.21 -10.84
N ILE A 114 -4.10 -2.33 -10.95
CA ILE A 114 -4.88 -3.32 -10.22
C ILE A 114 -5.47 -4.29 -11.24
N ASN A 115 -4.82 -5.45 -11.39
CA ASN A 115 -5.08 -6.45 -12.44
C ASN A 115 -6.35 -7.29 -12.24
N PHE A 116 -7.44 -6.71 -11.74
CA PHE A 116 -8.65 -7.48 -11.43
C PHE A 116 -9.90 -7.02 -12.18
N ASP A 117 -9.86 -5.86 -12.82
CA ASP A 117 -10.88 -5.42 -13.77
C ASP A 117 -10.35 -5.49 -15.21
N ILE A 118 -11.25 -5.58 -16.19
CA ILE A 118 -10.95 -5.66 -17.65
C ILE A 118 -10.02 -4.51 -18.11
N PHE A 119 -9.94 -3.44 -17.33
CA PHE A 119 -9.04 -2.31 -17.53
C PHE A 119 -7.90 -2.36 -16.49
N LEU A 120 -6.66 -2.41 -16.96
CA LEU A 120 -5.43 -2.43 -16.13
C LEU A 120 -5.12 -1.07 -15.45
N ILE A 121 -6.13 -0.26 -15.16
CA ILE A 121 -5.96 1.12 -14.66
C ILE A 121 -6.86 1.35 -13.45
N SER A 122 -6.30 1.96 -12.40
CA SER A 122 -7.00 2.21 -11.14
C SER A 122 -8.01 3.35 -11.25
N ASP A 123 -9.24 3.09 -10.83
CA ASP A 123 -10.21 4.10 -10.41
C ASP A 123 -9.96 4.43 -8.94
N ALA A 124 -9.43 5.61 -8.63
CA ALA A 124 -8.90 5.93 -7.30
C ALA A 124 -9.72 6.98 -6.56
N TYR A 125 -9.85 6.84 -5.25
CA TYR A 125 -10.32 7.90 -4.35
C TYR A 125 -9.54 7.87 -3.04
N ILE A 126 -9.51 9.00 -2.34
CA ILE A 126 -8.81 9.14 -1.06
C ILE A 126 -9.83 9.28 0.06
N LYS A 127 -9.72 8.43 1.08
CA LYS A 127 -10.44 8.60 2.34
C LYS A 127 -9.55 9.32 3.34
N VAL A 128 -10.02 10.43 3.88
CA VAL A 128 -9.33 11.26 4.87
C VAL A 128 -10.02 11.08 6.22
N ASP A 129 -9.32 10.52 7.20
CA ASP A 129 -9.82 10.43 8.58
C ASP A 129 -8.95 11.26 9.51
N ILE A 130 -9.58 12.02 10.39
CA ILE A 130 -8.92 12.74 11.47
C ILE A 130 -9.17 12.02 12.78
N TRP A 131 -8.10 11.77 13.51
CA TRP A 131 -8.09 11.12 14.81
C TRP A 131 -7.52 12.05 15.86
N PHE A 132 -8.07 11.99 17.06
CA PHE A 132 -7.57 12.66 18.25
C PHE A 132 -7.46 11.61 19.35
N THR A 133 -6.25 11.39 19.88
CA THR A 133 -6.00 10.44 20.98
C THR A 133 -6.63 9.05 20.75
N GLY A 134 -6.54 8.52 19.52
CA GLY A 134 -7.12 7.23 19.14
C GLY A 134 -8.61 7.22 18.81
N GLN A 135 -9.34 8.31 19.06
CA GLN A 135 -10.74 8.46 18.66
C GLN A 135 -10.86 9.14 17.30
N LYS A 136 -11.68 8.59 16.41
CA LYS A 136 -11.96 9.22 15.11
C LYS A 136 -12.92 10.39 15.30
N LEU A 137 -12.50 11.58 14.88
CA LEU A 137 -13.33 12.78 14.88
C LEU A 137 -14.07 12.98 13.57
N PHE A 138 -13.36 12.84 12.45
CA PHE A 138 -13.92 13.12 11.12
C PHE A 138 -13.54 12.03 10.12
N SER A 139 -14.40 11.84 9.12
CA SER A 139 -14.15 11.00 7.96
C SER A 139 -14.75 11.68 6.73
N ARG A 140 -13.94 11.87 5.69
CA ARG A 140 -14.33 12.42 4.39
C ARG A 140 -13.73 11.57 3.27
N VAL A 141 -14.29 11.67 2.08
CA VAL A 141 -13.77 11.00 0.89
C VAL A 141 -13.75 12.00 -0.25
N THR A 142 -12.74 11.89 -1.12
CA THR A 142 -12.74 12.58 -2.41
C THR A 142 -13.73 11.92 -3.36
N LYS A 143 -14.05 12.61 -4.45
CA LYS A 143 -14.60 12.01 -5.65
C LYS A 143 -13.64 10.98 -6.21
N VAL A 144 -14.22 10.03 -6.95
CA VAL A 144 -13.49 8.97 -7.64
C VAL A 144 -12.92 9.55 -8.93
N GLN A 145 -11.62 9.36 -9.11
CA GLN A 145 -10.90 9.68 -10.33
C GLN A 145 -10.68 8.40 -11.12
N TYR A 146 -11.29 8.32 -12.29
CA TYR A 146 -11.34 7.09 -13.09
C TYR A 146 -10.12 6.95 -13.99
N LYS A 147 -9.66 5.70 -14.16
CA LYS A 147 -8.67 5.29 -15.16
C LYS A 147 -7.41 6.16 -15.19
N SER A 148 -6.84 6.45 -14.03
CA SER A 148 -5.59 7.22 -13.94
C SER A 148 -4.62 6.69 -12.89
N LYS A 149 -3.35 6.55 -13.26
CA LYS A 149 -2.23 6.32 -12.32
C LYS A 149 -1.72 7.61 -11.67
N SER A 150 -2.14 8.75 -12.20
CA SER A 150 -1.81 10.08 -11.70
C SER A 150 -3.08 10.93 -11.58
N PRO A 151 -4.03 10.55 -10.71
CA PRO A 151 -5.29 11.25 -10.56
C PRO A 151 -5.10 12.63 -9.94
N ILE A 152 -5.89 13.60 -10.39
CA ILE A 152 -5.99 14.94 -9.80
C ILE A 152 -7.32 14.99 -9.06
N PHE A 153 -7.27 15.22 -7.75
CA PHE A 153 -8.45 15.34 -6.90
C PHE A 153 -8.81 16.81 -6.71
N ASN A 154 -7.83 17.63 -6.31
CA ASN A 154 -7.96 19.05 -5.98
C ASN A 154 -9.17 19.35 -5.07
N GLU A 155 -9.34 18.52 -4.03
CA GLU A 155 -10.46 18.64 -3.09
C GLU A 155 -9.98 19.16 -1.73
N VAL A 156 -10.70 20.14 -1.20
CA VAL A 156 -10.39 20.81 0.07
C VAL A 156 -11.40 20.37 1.12
N PHE A 157 -10.89 19.91 2.26
CA PHE A 157 -11.66 19.58 3.44
C PHE A 157 -11.30 20.55 4.57
N ILE A 158 -12.32 21.14 5.20
CA ILE A 158 -12.15 22.04 6.34
C ILE A 158 -12.73 21.36 7.57
N PHE A 159 -11.96 21.33 8.65
CA PHE A 159 -12.30 20.64 9.89
C PHE A 159 -12.26 21.60 11.07
N ASP A 160 -13.28 21.50 11.94
CA ASP A 160 -13.34 22.20 13.21
C ASP A 160 -12.39 21.54 14.23
N VAL A 161 -11.19 22.08 14.37
CA VAL A 161 -10.13 21.57 15.25
C VAL A 161 -9.49 22.76 15.96
N SER A 162 -9.65 22.80 17.28
CA SER A 162 -8.99 23.80 18.12
C SER A 162 -7.47 23.59 18.16
N ASP A 163 -6.74 24.70 18.28
CA ASP A 163 -5.27 24.73 18.30
C ASP A 163 -4.66 23.84 19.40
N ASP A 164 -5.30 23.78 20.58
CA ASP A 164 -4.88 22.93 21.71
C ASP A 164 -4.87 21.42 21.38
N LYS A 165 -5.66 21.00 20.38
CA LYS A 165 -5.73 19.61 19.96
C LYS A 165 -4.72 19.27 18.88
N LEU A 166 -4.26 20.24 18.09
CA LEU A 166 -3.43 20.01 16.90
C LEU A 166 -2.20 19.13 17.17
N PRO A 167 -1.44 19.29 18.27
CA PRO A 167 -0.27 18.43 18.53
C PRO A 167 -0.60 16.93 18.67
N GLN A 168 -1.85 16.59 18.98
CA GLN A 168 -2.33 15.22 19.20
C GLN A 168 -3.18 14.70 18.04
N ILE A 169 -3.37 15.50 17.00
CA ILE A 169 -4.13 15.10 15.81
C ILE A 169 -3.30 14.14 14.96
N THR A 170 -3.95 13.11 14.44
CA THR A 170 -3.43 12.28 13.35
C THR A 170 -4.38 12.38 12.16
N ILE A 171 -3.84 12.59 10.97
CA ILE A 171 -4.60 12.60 9.71
C ILE A 171 -4.16 11.40 8.87
N SER A 172 -5.10 10.50 8.61
CA SER A 172 -4.87 9.32 7.79
C SER A 172 -5.48 9.48 6.41
N PHE A 173 -4.65 9.42 5.38
CA PHE A 173 -5.04 9.42 3.98
C PHE A 173 -4.97 7.99 3.44
N ARG A 174 -6.11 7.33 3.28
CA ARG A 174 -6.20 5.98 2.69
C ARG A 174 -6.51 6.07 1.21
N VAL A 175 -5.56 5.61 0.40
CA VAL A 175 -5.68 5.51 -1.05
C VAL A 175 -6.43 4.22 -1.36
N LYS A 176 -7.59 4.34 -2.01
CA LYS A 176 -8.44 3.19 -2.34
C LYS A 176 -8.73 3.14 -3.83
N HIS A 177 -8.87 1.92 -4.31
CA HIS A 177 -9.42 1.63 -5.62
C HIS A 177 -10.91 1.33 -5.51
N HIS A 178 -11.69 2.04 -6.30
CA HIS A 178 -13.10 1.75 -6.53
C HIS A 178 -13.21 0.67 -7.61
N GLY A 179 -13.34 -0.58 -7.20
CA GLY A 179 -13.63 -1.69 -8.11
C GLY A 179 -15.14 -1.92 -8.22
N LYS A 180 -15.61 -2.51 -9.35
CA LYS A 180 -17.04 -2.80 -9.56
C LYS A 180 -17.63 -3.76 -8.54
N LEU A 181 -16.84 -4.74 -8.08
CA LEU A 181 -17.29 -5.79 -7.15
C LEU A 181 -16.83 -5.51 -5.71
N ARG A 182 -15.62 -4.97 -5.54
CA ARG A 182 -15.05 -4.75 -4.21
C ARG A 182 -14.06 -3.59 -4.25
N GLU A 183 -14.09 -2.79 -3.19
CA GLU A 183 -13.05 -1.79 -2.95
C GLU A 183 -11.74 -2.46 -2.55
N LYS A 184 -10.62 -1.88 -2.97
CA LYS A 184 -9.29 -2.37 -2.58
C LYS A 184 -8.44 -1.25 -1.99
N HIS A 185 -7.81 -1.54 -0.86
CA HIS A 185 -6.82 -0.66 -0.27
C HIS A 185 -5.53 -0.69 -1.10
N ILE A 186 -5.11 0.46 -1.62
CA ILE A 186 -3.84 0.62 -2.33
C ILE A 186 -2.73 0.87 -1.31
N GLY A 187 -2.95 1.81 -0.40
CA GLY A 187 -1.98 2.21 0.61
C GLY A 187 -2.45 3.37 1.45
N ARG A 188 -1.53 3.93 2.25
CA ARG A 188 -1.83 5.06 3.13
C ARG A 188 -0.66 6.02 3.34
N VAL A 189 -1.00 7.23 3.76
CA VAL A 189 -0.09 8.24 4.32
C VAL A 189 -0.70 8.69 5.65
N ASP A 190 0.12 8.83 6.68
CA ASP A 190 -0.32 9.30 8.01
C ASP A 190 0.52 10.52 8.39
N LEU A 191 -0.14 11.65 8.70
CA LEU A 191 0.47 12.90 9.15
C LEU A 191 0.03 13.21 10.59
N GLY A 192 0.76 14.08 11.28
CA GLY A 192 0.46 14.47 12.66
C GLY A 192 1.18 13.63 13.71
N ALA A 193 0.53 13.40 14.85
CA ALA A 193 1.09 12.71 16.01
C ALA A 193 1.62 11.29 15.69
N ASN A 194 1.04 10.63 14.68
CA ASN A 194 1.48 9.31 14.21
C ASN A 194 2.25 9.36 12.88
N ALA A 195 2.94 10.47 12.58
CA ALA A 195 3.87 10.50 11.45
C ALA A 195 4.93 9.40 11.61
N LEU A 196 5.18 8.63 10.54
CA LEU A 196 6.08 7.47 10.56
C LEU A 196 7.39 7.72 9.81
N THR A 197 7.50 8.87 9.16
CA THR A 197 8.70 9.31 8.43
C THR A 197 9.04 10.75 8.77
N GLU A 198 10.31 11.12 8.61
CA GLU A 198 10.79 12.49 8.85
C GLU A 198 10.08 13.52 7.94
N ILE A 199 9.75 13.14 6.71
CA ILE A 199 9.05 14.02 5.76
C ILE A 199 7.61 14.30 6.21
N GLU A 200 6.90 13.26 6.68
CA GLU A 200 5.54 13.38 7.23
C GLU A 200 5.54 14.27 8.48
N TYR A 201 6.53 14.09 9.37
CA TYR A 201 6.69 14.89 10.58
C TYR A 201 6.99 16.35 10.26
N ARG A 202 8.00 16.62 9.43
CA ARG A 202 8.38 18.00 9.06
C ARG A 202 7.26 18.75 8.37
N HIS A 203 6.50 18.08 7.51
CA HIS A 203 5.36 18.72 6.86
C HIS A 203 4.31 19.16 7.89
N TRP A 204 4.01 18.31 8.89
CA TRP A 204 3.11 18.67 9.97
C TRP A 204 3.64 19.81 10.84
N GLU A 205 4.91 19.74 11.23
CA GLU A 205 5.59 20.77 12.02
C GLU A 205 5.54 22.14 11.32
N GLN A 206 5.89 22.19 10.03
CA GLN A 206 5.85 23.44 9.25
C GLN A 206 4.44 24.05 9.18
N VAL A 207 3.41 23.20 9.13
CA VAL A 207 2.01 23.64 9.14
C VAL A 207 1.66 24.24 10.49
N LEU A 208 2.05 23.61 11.60
CA LEU A 208 1.83 24.16 12.94
C LEU A 208 2.57 25.51 13.15
N ASP A 209 3.83 25.60 12.73
CA ASP A 209 4.68 26.77 12.91
C ASP A 209 4.24 27.98 12.08
N LYS A 210 3.53 27.76 10.97
CA LYS A 210 3.15 28.82 10.02
C LYS A 210 1.62 28.87 9.86
N PRO A 211 0.89 29.40 10.85
CA PRO A 211 -0.56 29.54 10.75
C PRO A 211 -0.96 30.36 9.51
N HIS A 212 -2.12 30.06 8.94
CA HIS A 212 -2.69 30.62 7.71
C HIS A 212 -1.94 30.33 6.41
N LEU A 213 -0.68 29.87 6.46
CA LEU A 213 0.07 29.50 5.27
C LEU A 213 -0.33 28.09 4.83
N GLU A 214 -0.75 27.94 3.56
CA GLU A 214 -0.90 26.63 2.95
C GLU A 214 0.49 26.12 2.53
N ILE A 215 0.84 24.94 3.03
CA ILE A 215 2.09 24.24 2.71
C ILE A 215 1.72 22.93 2.03
N ASP A 216 2.31 22.66 0.87
CA ASP A 216 2.13 21.43 0.11
C ASP A 216 3.38 20.55 0.12
N GLN A 217 3.19 19.23 0.18
CA GLN A 217 4.29 18.29 0.19
C GLN A 217 3.88 16.93 -0.41
N TRP A 218 4.80 16.33 -1.18
CA TRP A 218 4.68 14.97 -1.67
C TRP A 218 5.06 13.95 -0.60
N HIS A 219 4.22 12.93 -0.41
CA HIS A 219 4.44 11.82 0.52
C HIS A 219 4.43 10.49 -0.22
N ASP A 220 5.35 9.59 0.13
CA ASP A 220 5.34 8.23 -0.41
C ASP A 220 4.16 7.44 0.17
N ILE A 221 3.37 6.81 -0.70
CA ILE A 221 2.26 5.96 -0.26
C ILE A 221 2.86 4.64 0.24
N ARG A 222 2.44 4.22 1.44
CA ARG A 222 2.95 3.03 2.11
C ARG A 222 1.94 1.89 2.06
N SER A 223 2.41 0.65 2.16
CA SER A 223 1.54 -0.52 2.15
C SER A 223 0.57 -0.46 3.33
N TYR A 224 -0.67 -0.87 3.07
CA TYR A 224 -1.66 -1.05 4.11
C TYR A 224 -1.51 -2.46 4.71
N ASN A 225 -1.10 -2.54 5.99
CA ASN A 225 -0.94 -3.80 6.72
C ASN A 225 -2.07 -4.05 7.75
N GLY A 226 -3.20 -3.33 7.65
CA GLY A 226 -4.31 -3.51 8.57
C GLY A 226 -5.16 -4.73 8.20
N SER A 227 -5.49 -5.56 9.19
CA SER A 227 -6.64 -6.47 9.13
C SER A 227 -7.91 -5.64 8.94
N GLU A 228 -8.78 -6.08 8.02
CA GLU A 228 -10.13 -5.54 7.85
C GLU A 228 -10.97 -5.66 9.13
#